data_AF-A0A9E5M669-F1
#
_entry.id   AF-A0A9E5M669-F1
#
_cell.length_a   1.000
_cell.length_b   1.000
_cell.length_c   1.000
_cell.angle_alpha   90.00
_cell.angle_beta   90.00
_cell.angle_gamma   90.00
#
_symmetry.space_group_name_H-M   'P 1'
#
loop_
_entity.id
_entity.type
_entity.pdbx_description
1 polymer ?
#
loop_
_entity_poly.entity_id
_entity_poly.type
_entity_poly.pdbx_seq_one_letter_code
_entity_poly.pdbx_strand_id
1 'polypeptide(L)' 'DTCREMARQEGLFAGISAAGACWVAQQIAARESHATIVFIVCDRGDRYLSTGVFPA' A
#
# COMPACT_ATOMS: atom_id res chain seq x y z
N ASP A 1 2.19 -8.99 -0.40
CA ASP A 1 3.23 -8.34 -1.23
C ASP A 1 3.05 -6.83 -1.42
N THR A 2 1.82 -6.32 -1.53
CA THR A 2 1.55 -4.89 -1.80
C THR A 2 2.32 -3.90 -0.91
N CYS A 3 2.48 -4.15 0.40
CA CYS A 3 3.34 -3.32 1.28
C CYS A 3 4.77 -3.16 0.74
N ARG A 4 5.37 -4.27 0.30
CA ARG A 4 6.75 -4.31 -0.20
C ARG A 4 6.84 -3.65 -1.57
N GLU A 5 5.83 -3.83 -2.41
CA GLU A 5 5.75 -3.20 -3.74
C GLU A 5 5.59 -1.69 -3.64
N MET A 6 4.70 -1.20 -2.78
CA MET A 6 4.56 0.24 -2.50
C MET A 6 5.88 0.86 -2.05
N ALA A 7 6.60 0.20 -1.13
CA ALA A 7 7.90 0.69 -0.67
C ALA A 7 8.96 0.67 -1.77
N ARG A 8 9.03 -0.42 -2.56
CA ARG A 8 10.09 -0.62 -3.56
C ARG A 8 9.87 0.16 -4.87
N GLN A 9 8.62 0.30 -5.31
CA GLN A 9 8.29 0.89 -6.62
C GLN A 9 7.90 2.36 -6.50
N GLU A 10 7.15 2.71 -5.45
CA GLU A 10 6.61 4.08 -5.25
C GLU A 10 7.36 4.88 -4.17
N GLY A 11 8.29 4.26 -3.43
CA GLY A 11 8.95 4.89 -2.29
C GLY A 11 8.02 5.12 -1.09
N LEU A 12 6.84 4.49 -1.06
CA LEU A 12 5.85 4.63 0.00
C LEU A 12 6.01 3.53 1.05
N PHE A 13 6.83 3.79 2.06
CA PHE A 13 7.03 2.89 3.19
C PHE A 13 5.90 3.01 4.22
N ALA A 14 4.89 2.13 4.13
CA ALA A 14 3.65 2.19 4.90
C ALA A 14 3.23 0.84 5.49
N GLY A 15 2.33 0.85 6.47
CA GLY A 15 1.80 -0.35 7.12
C GLY A 15 0.82 -1.17 6.29
N ILE A 16 0.41 -2.31 6.86
CA ILE A 16 -0.40 -3.34 6.18
C ILE A 16 -1.78 -2.81 5.77
N SER A 17 -2.40 -1.97 6.60
CA SER A 17 -3.73 -1.40 6.29
C SER A 17 -3.69 -0.45 5.10
N ALA A 18 -2.65 0.39 4.99
CA ALA A 18 -2.42 1.26 3.85
C ALA A 18 -2.20 0.45 2.56
N ALA A 19 -1.45 -0.65 2.63
CA ALA A 19 -1.28 -1.55 1.49
C ALA A 19 -2.57 -2.27 1.09
N GLY A 20 -3.40 -2.68 2.05
CA GLY A 20 -4.73 -3.22 1.76
C GLY A 20 -5.60 -2.20 1.03
N ALA A 21 -5.60 -0.94 1.48
CA ALA A 21 -6.33 0.14 0.84
C ALA A 21 -5.81 0.43 -0.59
N CYS A 22 -4.49 0.44 -0.79
CA CYS A 22 -3.86 0.59 -2.10
C CYS A 22 -4.25 -0.56 -3.04
N TRP A 23 -4.21 -1.80 -2.57
CA TRP A 23 -4.61 -2.97 -3.35
C TRP A 23 -6.07 -2.86 -3.83
N VAL A 24 -7.00 -2.51 -2.94
CA VAL A 24 -8.41 -2.30 -3.30
C VAL A 24 -8.56 -1.14 -4.30
N ALA A 25 -7.85 -0.02 -4.08
CA ALA A 25 -7.88 1.11 -4.99
C ALA A 25 -7.43 0.72 -6.40
N GLN A 26 -6.39 -0.10 -6.55
CA GLN A 26 -5.95 -0.64 -7.84
C GLN A 26 -7.00 -1.54 -8.48
N GLN A 27 -7.70 -2.37 -7.71
CA GLN A 27 -8.79 -3.21 -8.24
C GLN A 27 -9.97 -2.37 -8.76
N ILE A 28 -10.29 -1.25 -8.10
CA ILE A 28 -11.32 -0.32 -8.55
C ILE A 28 -10.83 0.42 -9.81
N ALA A 29 -9.58 0.88 -9.83
CA ALA A 29 -8.97 1.57 -10.96
C ALA A 29 -8.93 0.72 -12.23
N ALA A 30 -8.82 -0.60 -12.10
CA ALA A 30 -8.87 -1.52 -13.24
C ALA A 30 -10.27 -1.65 -13.87
N ARG A 31 -11.34 -1.26 -13.16
CA ARG A 31 -12.74 -1.40 -13.60
C ARG A 31 -13.35 -0.09 -14.07
N GLU A 32 -12.89 1.03 -13.53
CA GLU A 32 -13.41 2.37 -13.80
C GLU A 32 -12.52 3.13 -14.79
N SER A 33 -13.10 3.79 -15.80
CA SER A 33 -12.35 4.49 -16.87
C SER A 33 -12.24 6.01 -16.68
N HIS A 34 -13.09 6.62 -15.85
CA HIS A 34 -13.15 8.07 -15.65
C HIS A 34 -13.33 8.45 -14.18
N ALA A 35 -12.61 7.76 -13.29
CA ALA A 35 -12.66 7.99 -11.85
C ALA A 35 -11.32 8.49 -11.29
N THR A 36 -11.37 9.38 -10.31
CA THR A 36 -10.23 9.68 -9.43
C THR A 36 -10.40 8.87 -8.16
N ILE A 37 -9.45 7.96 -7.90
CA ILE A 37 -9.51 7.06 -6.75
C ILE A 37 -8.49 7.51 -5.72
N VAL A 38 -8.95 7.71 -4.49
CA VAL A 38 -8.13 8.11 -3.35
C VAL A 38 -8.20 7.02 -2.28
N PHE A 39 -7.06 6.71 -1.67
CA PHE A 39 -6.99 5.84 -0.50
C PHE A 39 -6.14 6.49 0.59
N ILE A 40 -6.27 6.03 1.83
CA ILE A 40 -5.57 6.59 2.98
C ILE A 40 -4.35 5.74 3.33
N VAL A 41 -3.22 6.42 3.50
CA VAL A 41 -2.02 5.85 4.12
C VAL A 41 -2.09 6.09 5.63
N CYS A 42 -2.46 5.05 6.38
CA CYS A 42 -2.80 5.15 7.80
C CYS A 42 -1.59 5.40 8.72
N ASP A 43 -0.43 4.86 8.36
CA ASP A 43 0.81 4.97 9.13
C ASP A 43 2.05 4.71 8.24
N ARG A 44 3.23 4.95 8.81
CA ARG A 44 4.52 4.57 8.22
C ARG A 44 4.84 3.11 8.50
N GLY A 45 5.69 2.53 7.64
CA GLY A 45 6.10 1.13 7.72
C GLY A 45 7.07 0.80 8.85
N ASP A 46 7.70 1.78 9.52
CA ASP A 46 8.76 1.55 10.52
C ASP A 46 8.28 0.70 11.71
N ARG A 47 7.01 0.84 12.09
CA ARG A 47 6.37 0.04 13.15
C ARG A 47 6.25 -1.44 12.82
N TYR A 48 6.47 -1.84 11.57
CA TYR A 48 6.29 -3.20 11.06
C TYR A 48 7.62 -3.91 10.75
N LEU A 49 8.77 -3.30 11.08
CA LEU A 49 10.08 -3.95 10.87
C LEU A 49 10.24 -5.22 11.72
N SER A 50 9.65 -5.27 12.92
CA SER A 50 9.74 -6.42 13.83
C SER A 50 8.69 -7.51 13.55
N THR A 51 7.80 -7.31 12.59
CA THR A 51 6.66 -8.23 12.34
C THR A 51 6.90 -9.19 11.18
N GLY A 52 8.05 -9.10 10.50
CA GLY A 52 8.37 -9.92 9.32
C GLY A 52 7.66 -9.49 8.03
N VAL A 53 6.92 -8.37 8.06
CA VAL A 53 6.27 -7.80 6.86
C VAL A 53 7.31 -7.36 5.85
N PHE A 54 8.40 -6.73 6.31
CA PHE A 54 9.52 -6.30 5.47
C PHE A 54 10.70 -7.26 5.62
N PRO A 55 11.51 -7.46 4.55
CA PRO A 55 12.77 -8.18 4.67
C PRO A 55 13.71 -7.45 5.64
N ALA A 56 14.52 -8.23 6.37
CA ALA A 56 15.56 -7.74 7.26
C ALA A 56 16.79 -7.26 6.49
#